data_AF-A0A6P7GKP8-F1
#
_entry.id   AF-A0A6P7GKP8-F1
#
_cell.length_a   1.000
_cell.length_b   1.000
_cell.length_c   1.000
_cell.angle_alpha   90.00
_cell.angle_beta   90.00
_cell.angle_gamma   90.00
#
_symmetry.space_group_name_H-M   'P 1'
#
loop_
_entity.id
_entity.type
_entity.pdbx_description
1 polymer ?
#
loop_
_entity_poly.entity_id
_entity_poly.type
_entity_poly.pdbx_seq_one_letter_code
_entity_poly.pdbx_strand_id
1 'polypeptide(L)'
;MAIAHSILAFFFYLKNDQHADVPSLGWLPILSIVVFIITYCLGFGPLPWAVMGEIFPGNVKSIASSATASFCWILGFFLTNYFGAVTKVMGQSASFGFFGICSVMAAAYVFKFVPETTGKSVSEIQCLLDGSIKKSLELI
;
A
#
# COMPACT_ATOMS: atom_id res chain seq x y z
N MET A 1 -7.12 4.72 -0.62
CA MET A 1 -5.81 4.68 -1.29
C MET A 1 -5.97 4.80 -2.82
N ALA A 2 -6.28 3.72 -3.55
CA ALA A 2 -6.35 3.73 -5.02
C ALA A 2 -7.34 4.76 -5.61
N ILE A 3 -8.54 4.84 -5.04
CA ILE A 3 -9.57 5.80 -5.46
C ILE A 3 -9.07 7.25 -5.30
N ALA A 4 -8.48 7.58 -4.16
CA ALA A 4 -7.94 8.92 -3.90
C ALA A 4 -6.83 9.31 -4.89
N HIS A 5 -5.91 8.39 -5.18
CA HIS A 5 -4.87 8.60 -6.18
C HIS A 5 -5.43 8.75 -7.60
N SER A 6 -6.48 7.99 -7.93
CA SER A 6 -7.14 8.08 -9.24
C SER A 6 -7.85 9.42 -9.43
N ILE A 7 -8.51 9.93 -8.39
CA ILE A 7 -9.14 11.26 -8.40
C ILE A 7 -8.08 12.37 -8.54
N LEU A 8 -6.97 12.27 -7.81
CA LEU A 8 -5.85 13.21 -7.95
C LEU A 8 -5.25 13.18 -9.36
N ALA A 9 -5.02 11.98 -9.90
CA ALA A 9 -4.50 11.82 -11.27
C ALA A 9 -5.43 12.49 -12.28
N PHE A 10 -6.74 12.25 -12.18
CA PHE A 10 -7.74 12.88 -13.03
C PHE A 10 -7.78 14.40 -12.89
N PHE A 11 -7.73 14.93 -11.65
CA PHE A 11 -7.69 16.37 -11.42
C PHE A 11 -6.45 17.02 -12.07
N PHE A 12 -5.27 16.43 -11.86
CA PHE A 12 -4.03 16.96 -12.45
C PHE A 12 -3.99 16.78 -13.97
N TYR A 13 -4.65 15.76 -14.52
CA TYR A 13 -4.82 15.60 -15.96
C TYR A 13 -5.60 16.78 -16.55
N LEU A 14 -6.76 17.12 -15.96
CA LEU A 14 -7.56 18.26 -16.41
C LEU A 14 -6.80 19.59 -16.29
N LYS A 15 -6.10 19.79 -15.17
CA LYS A 15 -5.41 21.05 -14.89
C LYS A 15 -4.13 21.24 -15.70
N ASN A 16 -3.30 20.22 -15.81
CA ASN A 16 -1.95 20.35 -16.36
C ASN A 16 -1.85 19.89 -17.83
N ASP A 17 -2.60 18.86 -18.23
CA ASP A 17 -2.50 18.30 -19.59
C ASP A 17 -3.53 18.92 -20.56
N GLN A 18 -4.70 19.31 -20.06
CA GLN A 18 -5.74 19.99 -20.85
C GLN A 18 -5.74 21.51 -20.67
N HIS A 19 -4.91 22.05 -19.77
CA HIS A 19 -4.89 23.47 -19.39
C HIS A 19 -6.28 24.04 -19.09
N ALA A 20 -7.20 23.20 -18.60
CA ALA A 20 -8.55 23.64 -18.29
C ALA A 20 -8.53 24.43 -16.98
N ASP A 21 -9.05 25.66 -17.01
CA ASP A 21 -9.32 26.41 -15.79
C ASP A 21 -10.48 25.73 -15.05
N VAL A 22 -10.12 25.01 -13.97
CA VAL A 22 -11.07 24.29 -13.11
C VAL A 22 -11.13 24.88 -11.69
N PRO A 23 -11.38 26.19 -11.51
CA PRO A 23 -11.40 26.83 -10.19
C PRO A 23 -12.48 26.25 -9.27
N SER A 24 -13.59 25.77 -9.83
CA SER A 24 -14.66 25.10 -9.08
C SER A 24 -14.26 23.75 -8.49
N LEU A 25 -13.17 23.13 -8.97
CA LEU A 25 -12.67 21.84 -8.50
C LEU A 25 -11.49 21.95 -7.51
N GLY A 26 -11.14 23.16 -7.07
CA GLY A 26 -10.01 23.37 -6.15
C GLY A 26 -10.11 22.63 -4.80
N TRP A 27 -11.33 22.26 -4.38
CA TRP A 27 -11.58 21.46 -3.18
C TRP A 27 -11.30 19.96 -3.37
N LEU A 28 -11.29 19.47 -4.62
CA LEU A 28 -11.21 18.05 -4.94
C LEU A 28 -9.87 17.41 -4.55
N PRO A 29 -8.69 18.05 -4.76
CA PRO A 29 -7.42 17.52 -4.27
C PRO A 29 -7.36 17.42 -2.75
N ILE A 30 -7.95 18.40 -2.04
CA ILE A 30 -7.99 18.42 -0.58
C ILE A 30 -8.82 17.23 -0.07
N LEU A 31 -10.03 17.05 -0.61
CA LEU A 31 -10.86 15.90 -0.25
C LEU A 31 -10.15 14.58 -0.54
N SER A 32 -9.47 14.48 -1.68
CA SER A 32 -8.74 13.27 -2.07
C SER A 32 -7.63 12.93 -1.07
N ILE A 33 -6.88 13.93 -0.61
CA ILE A 33 -5.85 13.74 0.43
C ILE A 33 -6.49 13.30 1.76
N VAL A 34 -7.61 13.89 2.16
CA VAL A 34 -8.33 13.48 3.39
C VAL A 34 -8.76 12.02 3.31
N VAL A 35 -9.39 11.61 2.20
CA VAL A 35 -9.79 10.21 1.96
C VAL A 35 -8.57 9.29 1.95
N PHE A 36 -7.47 9.72 1.33
CA PHE A 36 -6.20 8.99 1.37
C PHE A 36 -5.75 8.76 2.82
N ILE A 37 -5.66 9.81 3.65
CA ILE A 37 -5.21 9.73 5.05
C ILE A 37 -6.10 8.78 5.85
N ILE A 38 -7.43 8.91 5.76
CA ILE A 38 -8.36 8.03 6.48
C ILE A 38 -8.11 6.56 6.11
N THR A 39 -8.04 6.26 4.81
CA THR A 39 -7.80 4.88 4.37
C THR A 39 -6.39 4.37 4.72
N TYR A 40 -5.41 5.26 4.83
CA TYR A 40 -4.06 4.92 5.28
C TYR A 40 -4.10 4.49 6.74
N CYS A 41 -4.63 5.35 7.60
CA CYS A 41 -4.67 5.14 9.04
C CYS A 41 -5.47 3.89 9.44
N LEU A 42 -6.52 3.55 8.70
CA LEU A 42 -7.33 2.36 8.98
C LEU A 42 -6.70 1.05 8.48
N GLY A 43 -5.82 1.11 7.48
CA GLY A 43 -5.27 -0.08 6.82
C GLY A 43 -3.75 -0.07 6.82
N PHE A 44 -3.16 0.40 5.72
CA PHE A 44 -1.72 0.32 5.45
C PHE A 44 -0.81 1.06 6.46
N GLY A 45 -1.36 1.93 7.30
CA GLY A 45 -0.63 2.59 8.38
C GLY A 45 -0.22 1.58 9.46
N PRO A 46 -1.16 1.01 10.23
CA PRO A 46 -0.85 0.07 11.32
C PRO A 46 -0.71 -1.39 10.89
N LEU A 47 -1.46 -1.83 9.86
CA LEU A 47 -1.63 -3.25 9.55
C LEU A 47 -0.31 -3.96 9.18
N PRO A 48 0.57 -3.41 8.32
CA PRO A 48 1.82 -4.09 7.97
C PRO A 48 2.74 -4.31 9.17
N TRP A 49 2.75 -3.39 10.13
CA TRP A 49 3.57 -3.51 11.35
C TRP A 49 3.01 -4.58 12.29
N ALA A 50 1.69 -4.68 12.42
CA ALA A 50 1.03 -5.72 13.19
C ALA A 50 1.31 -7.11 12.58
N VAL A 51 1.06 -7.27 11.28
CA VAL A 51 1.28 -8.53 10.55
C VAL A 51 2.75 -8.95 10.58
N MET A 52 3.69 -8.01 10.44
CA MET A 52 5.13 -8.28 10.60
C MET A 52 5.46 -8.84 11.99
N GLY A 53 4.75 -8.41 13.03
CA GLY A 53 4.87 -8.94 14.39
C GLY A 53 4.30 -10.35 14.57
N GLU A 54 3.34 -10.76 13.74
CA GLU A 54 2.59 -12.01 13.89
C GLU A 54 3.11 -13.13 12.98
N ILE A 55 3.59 -12.79 11.79
CA ILE A 55 4.01 -13.76 10.77
C ILE A 55 5.34 -14.43 11.07
N PHE A 56 6.32 -13.73 11.67
CA PHE A 56 7.65 -14.29 11.85
C PHE A 56 7.77 -15.17 13.10
N PRO A 57 8.32 -16.39 12.98
CA PRO A 57 8.59 -17.23 14.14
C PRO A 57 9.74 -16.63 14.98
N GLY A 58 9.71 -16.88 16.29
CA GLY A 58 10.56 -16.18 17.25
C GLY A 58 12.07 -16.29 17.01
N ASN A 59 12.53 -17.36 16.36
CA ASN A 59 13.95 -17.60 16.04
C ASN A 59 14.52 -16.66 14.97
N VAL A 60 13.69 -16.15 14.04
CA VAL A 60 14.14 -15.26 12.94
C VAL A 60 13.49 -13.88 13.00
N LYS A 61 12.54 -13.68 13.91
CA LYS A 61 11.70 -12.48 14.00
C LYS A 61 12.52 -11.19 14.00
N SER A 62 13.57 -11.09 14.80
CA SER A 62 14.39 -9.87 14.91
C SER A 62 15.11 -9.50 13.61
N ILE A 63 15.71 -10.48 12.93
CA ILE A 63 16.45 -10.28 11.68
C ILE A 63 15.46 -9.99 10.55
N ALA A 64 14.38 -10.75 10.45
CA ALA A 64 13.38 -10.58 9.41
C ALA A 64 12.64 -9.23 9.54
N SER A 65 12.25 -8.83 10.76
CA SER A 65 11.57 -7.55 10.99
C SER A 65 12.49 -6.36 10.73
N SER A 66 13.75 -6.44 11.14
CA SER A 66 14.72 -5.36 10.91
C SER A 66 15.07 -5.21 9.43
N ALA A 67 15.26 -6.31 8.69
CA ALA A 67 15.45 -6.27 7.24
C ALA A 67 14.23 -5.68 6.52
N THR A 68 13.02 -6.11 6.88
CA THR A 68 11.76 -5.60 6.31
C THR A 68 11.59 -4.10 6.58
N ALA A 69 11.80 -3.66 7.82
CA ALA A 69 11.72 -2.26 8.19
C ALA A 69 12.79 -1.42 7.47
N SER A 70 14.02 -1.91 7.38
CA SER A 70 15.10 -1.21 6.69
C SER A 70 14.78 -1.03 5.21
N PHE A 71 14.29 -2.08 4.55
CA PHE A 71 13.85 -2.00 3.16
C PHE A 71 12.71 -0.98 2.97
N CYS A 72 11.72 -0.98 3.87
CA CYS A 72 10.65 0.01 3.88
C CYS A 72 11.17 1.45 3.97
N TRP A 73 12.09 1.73 4.90
CA TRP A 73 12.66 3.06 5.08
C TRP A 73 13.57 3.48 3.92
N ILE A 74 14.33 2.55 3.33
CA ILE A 74 15.13 2.81 2.12
C ILE A 74 14.22 3.22 0.97
N LEU A 75 13.13 2.48 0.73
CA LEU A 75 12.15 2.85 -0.29
C LEU A 75 11.49 4.21 0.02
N GLY A 76 11.17 4.47 1.28
CA GLY A 76 10.63 5.77 1.73
C GLY A 76 11.60 6.92 1.48
N PHE A 77 12.91 6.71 1.68
CA PHE A 77 13.95 7.69 1.37
C PHE A 77 14.00 8.00 -0.13
N PHE A 78 14.02 6.99 -0.99
CA PHE A 78 14.02 7.19 -2.44
C PHE A 78 12.74 7.89 -2.89
N LEU A 79 11.58 7.42 -2.43
CA LEU A 79 10.30 8.02 -2.78
C LEU A 79 10.28 9.51 -2.42
N THR A 80 10.67 9.87 -1.19
CA THR A 80 10.63 11.26 -0.72
C THR A 80 11.60 12.16 -1.48
N ASN A 81 12.83 11.70 -1.75
CA ASN A 81 13.84 12.52 -2.44
C ASN A 81 13.56 12.67 -3.93
N TYR A 82 13.12 11.60 -4.60
CA TYR A 82 12.98 11.59 -6.05
C TYR A 82 11.57 11.92 -6.54
N PHE A 83 10.54 11.97 -5.67
CA PHE A 83 9.17 12.28 -6.08
C PHE A 83 9.06 13.63 -6.82
N GLY A 84 9.76 14.67 -6.36
CA GLY A 84 9.78 15.96 -7.07
C GLY A 84 10.39 15.88 -8.47
N ALA A 85 11.48 15.12 -8.63
CA ALA A 85 12.10 14.91 -9.94
C ALA A 85 11.21 14.08 -10.87
N VAL A 86 10.61 12.99 -10.35
CA VAL A 86 9.70 12.11 -11.10
C VAL A 86 8.46 12.87 -11.56
N THR A 87 7.83 13.65 -10.68
CA THR A 87 6.65 14.45 -11.05
C THR A 87 6.95 15.54 -12.08
N LYS A 88 8.18 16.07 -12.12
CA LYS A 88 8.62 17.03 -13.14
C LYS A 88 8.82 16.38 -14.51
N VAL A 89 9.34 15.16 -14.56
CA VAL A 89 9.62 14.44 -15.82
C VAL A 89 8.37 13.74 -16.35
N MET A 90 7.63 13.05 -15.49
CA MET A 90 6.49 12.21 -15.85
C MET A 90 5.16 12.97 -15.78
N GLY A 91 5.13 14.13 -15.12
CA GLY A 91 3.90 14.85 -14.82
C GLY A 91 3.22 14.35 -13.54
N GLN A 92 2.47 15.24 -12.88
CA GLN A 92 1.74 14.92 -11.65
C GLN A 92 0.62 13.90 -11.89
N SER A 93 -0.12 14.04 -12.99
CA SER A 93 -1.20 13.12 -13.38
C SER A 93 -0.71 11.67 -13.45
N ALA A 94 0.33 11.42 -14.27
CA ALA A 94 0.90 10.09 -14.43
C ALA A 94 1.51 9.55 -13.12
N SER A 95 2.11 10.41 -12.31
CA SER A 95 2.71 10.02 -11.03
C SER A 95 1.67 9.53 -10.03
N PHE A 96 0.55 10.26 -9.86
CA PHE A 96 -0.56 9.80 -9.03
C PHE A 96 -1.27 8.58 -9.62
N GLY A 97 -1.39 8.51 -10.95
CA GLY A 97 -1.92 7.33 -11.64
C GLY A 97 -1.09 6.07 -11.35
N PHE A 98 0.24 6.18 -11.42
CA PHE A 98 1.17 5.11 -11.06
C PHE A 98 0.97 4.64 -9.62
N PHE A 99 0.88 5.56 -8.64
CA PHE A 99 0.59 5.17 -7.26
C PHE A 99 -0.80 4.55 -7.07
N GLY A 100 -1.77 4.97 -7.88
CA GLY A 100 -3.08 4.33 -7.96
C GLY A 100 -2.98 2.86 -8.37
N ILE A 101 -2.25 2.56 -9.45
CA ILE A 101 -2.01 1.20 -9.93
C ILE A 101 -1.24 0.38 -8.87
N CYS A 102 -0.17 0.93 -8.31
CA CYS A 102 0.57 0.28 -7.21
C CYS A 102 -0.32 -0.04 -6.01
N SER A 103 -1.25 0.84 -5.66
CA SER A 103 -2.22 0.61 -4.58
C SER A 103 -3.14 -0.58 -4.88
N VAL A 104 -3.60 -0.72 -6.12
CA VAL A 104 -4.44 -1.86 -6.55
C VAL A 104 -3.63 -3.15 -6.54
N MET A 105 -2.41 -3.14 -7.07
CA MET A 105 -1.53 -4.31 -7.06
C MET A 105 -1.20 -4.74 -5.63
N ALA A 106 -0.91 -3.80 -4.72
CA ALA A 106 -0.68 -4.09 -3.32
C ALA A 106 -1.92 -4.71 -2.65
N ALA A 107 -3.11 -4.16 -2.91
CA ALA A 107 -4.36 -4.72 -2.39
C ALA A 107 -4.60 -6.15 -2.92
N ALA A 108 -4.38 -6.40 -4.21
CA ALA A 108 -4.51 -7.71 -4.81
C ALA A 108 -3.48 -8.72 -4.24
N TYR A 109 -2.25 -8.27 -4.00
CA TYR A 109 -1.22 -9.08 -3.36
C TYR A 109 -1.62 -9.46 -1.93
N VAL A 110 -2.04 -8.50 -1.12
CA VAL A 110 -2.50 -8.75 0.26
C VAL A 110 -3.67 -9.72 0.27
N PHE A 111 -4.69 -9.47 -0.56
CA PHE A 111 -5.87 -10.33 -0.63
C PHE A 111 -5.56 -11.78 -1.01
N LYS A 112 -4.56 -12.01 -1.86
CA LYS A 112 -4.23 -13.35 -2.37
C LYS A 112 -3.19 -14.09 -1.53
N PHE A 113 -2.19 -13.40 -1.01
CA PHE A 113 -0.98 -14.02 -0.43
C PHE A 113 -0.84 -13.83 1.07
N VAL A 114 -1.52 -12.85 1.67
CA VAL A 114 -1.42 -12.60 3.10
C VAL A 114 -2.59 -13.33 3.79
N PRO A 115 -2.33 -14.36 4.61
CA PRO A 115 -3.38 -15.05 5.35
C PRO A 115 -3.92 -14.16 6.47
N GLU A 116 -5.17 -14.40 6.88
CA GLU A 116 -5.76 -13.76 8.05
C GLU A 116 -5.06 -14.24 9.33
N THR A 117 -4.41 -13.33 10.05
CA THR A 117 -3.65 -13.63 11.28
C THR A 117 -4.43 -13.39 12.57
N THR A 118 -5.56 -12.68 12.49
CA THR A 118 -6.37 -12.30 13.67
C THR A 118 -6.81 -13.51 14.49
N GLY A 119 -6.46 -13.51 15.78
CA GLY A 119 -6.89 -14.53 16.75
C GLY A 119 -6.20 -15.88 16.59
N LYS A 120 -5.13 -15.98 15.80
CA LYS A 120 -4.38 -17.23 15.58
C LYS A 120 -3.08 -17.24 16.38
N SER A 121 -2.66 -18.43 16.81
CA SER A 121 -1.33 -18.65 17.36
C SER A 121 -0.27 -18.59 16.26
N VAL A 122 0.98 -18.28 16.65
CA VAL A 122 2.12 -18.24 15.72
C VAL A 122 2.29 -19.58 14.99
N SER A 123 2.07 -20.70 15.68
CA SER A 123 2.13 -22.05 15.10
C SER A 123 1.08 -22.29 14.03
N GLU A 124 -0.16 -21.85 14.24
CA GLU A 124 -1.23 -21.91 13.23
C GLU A 124 -0.91 -21.03 12.02
N ILE A 125 -0.33 -19.84 12.24
CA ILE A 125 0.11 -18.95 11.16
C ILE A 125 1.22 -19.62 10.33
N GLN A 126 2.18 -20.30 10.95
CA GLN A 126 3.21 -21.05 10.21
C GLN A 126 2.59 -22.16 9.35
N CYS A 127 1.60 -22.89 9.88
CA CYS A 127 0.89 -23.94 9.14
C CYS A 127 0.08 -23.38 7.94
N LEU A 128 -0.49 -22.18 8.08
CA LEU A 128 -1.15 -21.48 6.99
C LEU A 128 -0.16 -21.05 5.89
N LEU A 129 1.02 -20.58 6.27
CA LEU A 129 2.08 -20.14 5.35
C LEU A 129 2.75 -21.31 4.62
N ASP A 130 2.94 -22.45 5.29
CA ASP A 130 3.47 -23.69 4.71
C ASP A 130 2.46 -24.37 3.76
N GLY A 131 1.19 -23.93 3.77
CA GLY A 131 0.12 -24.47 2.92
C GLY A 131 -0.47 -25.79 3.41
N SER A 132 -0.08 -26.26 4.61
CA SER A 132 -0.48 -27.56 5.15
C SER A 132 -1.98 -27.61 5.50
N ILE A 133 -2.65 -26.48 5.76
CA ILE A 133 -4.11 -26.41 6.00
C ILE A 133 -4.95 -26.56 4.73
N LYS A 134 -4.52 -26.00 3.58
CA LYS A 134 -5.22 -26.18 2.30
C LYS A 134 -5.32 -27.66 1.92
N LYS A 135 -4.24 -28.39 2.17
CA LYS A 135 -4.15 -29.83 1.92
C LYS A 135 -5.13 -30.64 2.77
N SER A 136 -5.41 -30.23 4.01
CA SER A 136 -6.35 -30.94 4.90
C SER A 136 -7.81 -30.68 4.57
N LEU A 137 -8.17 -29.53 3.99
CA LEU A 137 -9.53 -29.20 3.58
C LEU A 137 -9.88 -29.73 2.18
N GLU A 138 -8.90 -29.93 1.30
CA GLU A 138 -9.08 -30.62 0.00
C GLU A 138 -9.18 -32.15 0.14
N LEU A 139 -8.95 -32.70 1.35
CA LEU A 139 -9.00 -34.13 1.67
C LEU A 139 -10.27 -34.56 2.43
N ILE A 140 -11.25 -33.67 2.60
CA ILE A 140 -12.57 -33.93 3.20
C ILE A 140 -13.64 -33.63 2.15
#